data_AF-A0A3B6GPK3-F1
#
_entry.id   AF-A0A3B6GPK3-F1
#
_cell.length_a   1.000
_cell.length_b   1.000
_cell.length_c   1.000
_cell.angle_alpha   90.00
_cell.angle_beta   90.00
_cell.angle_gamma   90.00
#
_symmetry.space_group_name_H-M   'P 1'
#
loop_
_entity.id
_entity.type
_entity.pdbx_description
1 polymer ?
#
loop_
_entity_poly.entity_id
_entity_poly.type
_entity_poly.pdbx_seq_one_letter_code
_entity_poly.pdbx_strand_id
1 'polypeptide(L)'
;MVSWSDSESTDGSGAQYISSDDSPLKIPATIDEPSFEGLADDLNVICEHGNLGRKYVAFEGISTGRRFIACATEGVGNCGLVQWVDEHWPEHLQNAIHKLWLMYEHSQHENKMACLEHSSTVHNLTQQKKELQETYEKLVEDVNNLLDYKDSQLEVNQKNDAENISVSVESSMTKDAEIKKLKAVVDQLKQIHVAQATVIRNLKFNHLKEKEKLTSDKRTLEICYADLKKEKDDLKKEKDKLDCCIAELMKVKEKLTMEKSTLASCIVELKTAGDSNKRKLH
;
A
#
# COMPACT_ATOMS: atom_id res chain seq x y z
N MET A 1 -11.09 17.84 35.90
CA MET A 1 -10.15 16.75 36.21
C MET A 1 -10.80 15.47 35.72
N VAL A 2 -10.28 14.90 34.64
CA VAL A 2 -10.73 13.60 34.13
C VAL A 2 -9.54 12.67 34.29
N SER A 3 -9.69 11.69 35.18
CA SER A 3 -8.68 10.66 35.45
C SER A 3 -8.68 9.66 34.31
N TRP A 4 -7.53 9.51 33.67
CA TRP A 4 -7.26 8.40 32.76
C TRP A 4 -6.71 7.26 33.61
N SER A 5 -7.41 6.13 33.64
CA SER A 5 -6.80 4.89 34.12
C SER A 5 -6.13 4.24 32.93
N ASP A 6 -4.81 4.36 32.87
CA ASP A 6 -3.95 3.60 31.97
C ASP A 6 -4.06 2.11 32.34
N SER A 7 -4.56 1.32 31.40
CA SER A 7 -4.31 -0.12 31.41
C SER A 7 -3.11 -0.35 30.51
N GLU A 8 -1.93 -0.30 31.12
CA GLU A 8 -0.70 -0.80 30.53
C GLU A 8 -0.89 -2.27 30.17
N SER A 9 -0.80 -2.59 28.89
CA SER A 9 -0.35 -3.90 28.42
C SER A 9 1.00 -3.66 27.77
N THR A 10 2.02 -3.69 28.63
CA THR A 10 3.43 -3.73 28.27
C THR A 10 3.72 -5.09 27.64
N ASP A 11 3.62 -5.19 26.32
CA ASP A 11 4.38 -6.19 25.57
C ASP A 11 5.40 -5.44 24.71
N GLY A 12 6.52 -5.13 25.38
CA GLY A 12 7.76 -4.75 24.71
C GLY A 12 8.33 -5.97 24.01
N SER A 13 7.85 -6.26 22.80
CA SER A 13 8.67 -6.99 21.83
C SER A 13 9.27 -5.96 20.89
N GLY A 14 10.52 -5.58 21.15
CA GLY A 14 11.37 -5.00 20.12
C GLY A 14 11.45 -6.01 18.99
N ALA A 15 10.56 -5.89 18.01
CA ALA A 15 10.57 -6.71 16.81
C ALA A 15 11.79 -6.29 16.00
N GLN A 16 12.94 -6.87 16.36
CA GLN A 16 14.07 -6.95 15.46
C GLN A 16 13.56 -7.59 14.17
N TYR A 17 13.65 -6.82 13.10
CA TYR A 17 13.44 -7.28 11.74
C TYR A 17 14.46 -8.39 11.45
N ILE A 18 14.11 -9.63 11.76
CA ILE A 18 14.81 -10.79 11.22
C ILE A 18 14.20 -11.01 9.85
N SER A 19 14.88 -10.45 8.84
CA SER A 19 14.68 -10.81 7.44
C SER A 19 14.91 -12.32 7.32
N SER A 20 13.80 -13.06 7.25
CA SER A 20 13.81 -14.51 7.06
C SER A 20 14.00 -14.81 5.58
N ASP A 21 15.20 -14.55 5.07
CA ASP A 21 15.65 -15.02 3.76
C ASP A 21 17.11 -15.45 3.89
N ASP A 22 17.30 -16.74 4.11
CA ASP A 22 18.61 -17.42 4.13
C ASP A 22 19.06 -17.60 2.67
N SER A 23 19.66 -16.55 2.09
CA SER A 23 20.16 -16.52 0.71
C SER A 23 21.20 -15.40 0.51
N PRO A 24 22.17 -15.59 -0.42
CA PRO A 24 23.47 -14.92 -0.41
C PRO A 24 23.37 -13.40 -0.51
N LEU A 25 24.21 -12.70 0.27
CA LEU A 25 24.48 -11.26 0.30
C LEU A 25 23.69 -10.45 -0.74
N LYS A 26 22.43 -10.12 -0.42
CA LYS A 26 21.51 -9.46 -1.34
C LYS A 26 21.87 -7.98 -1.42
N ILE A 27 22.32 -7.54 -2.59
CA ILE A 27 22.42 -6.11 -2.88
C ILE A 27 21.02 -5.51 -2.72
N PRO A 28 20.88 -4.36 -2.01
CA PRO A 28 19.59 -3.72 -1.85
C PRO A 28 18.93 -3.42 -3.19
N ALA A 29 17.59 -3.48 -3.24
CA ALA A 29 16.85 -3.05 -4.43
C ALA A 29 17.20 -1.58 -4.77
N THR A 30 17.25 -1.25 -6.06
CA THR A 30 17.75 0.06 -6.53
C THR A 30 16.69 0.87 -7.27
N ILE A 31 16.86 2.19 -7.26
CA ILE A 31 16.12 3.14 -8.10
C ILE A 31 17.11 3.97 -8.92
N ASP A 32 16.70 4.36 -10.12
CA ASP A 32 17.51 5.21 -11.00
C ASP A 32 17.55 6.64 -10.48
N GLU A 33 18.75 7.18 -10.31
CA GLU A 33 19.00 8.58 -9.96
C GLU A 33 20.03 9.15 -10.92
N PRO A 34 19.60 9.90 -11.96
CA PRO A 34 20.50 10.38 -13.02
C PRO A 34 21.64 11.27 -12.51
N SER A 35 21.47 11.91 -11.34
CA SER A 35 22.53 12.72 -10.72
C SER A 35 23.58 11.88 -9.98
N PHE A 36 23.35 10.59 -9.80
CA PHE A 36 24.20 9.67 -9.04
C PHE A 36 24.28 8.29 -9.73
N GLU A 37 24.87 8.26 -10.92
CA GLU A 37 25.04 7.05 -11.73
C GLU A 37 26.53 6.85 -12.12
N GLY A 38 26.87 5.66 -12.59
CA GLY A 38 28.20 5.35 -13.15
C GLY A 38 29.13 4.63 -12.17
N LEU A 39 30.39 4.49 -12.58
CA LEU A 39 31.43 3.87 -11.75
C LEU A 39 31.88 4.83 -10.64
N ALA A 40 32.28 4.27 -9.51
CA ALA A 40 32.77 5.00 -8.34
C ALA A 40 34.26 5.35 -8.47
N ASP A 41 34.66 5.91 -9.61
CA ASP A 41 36.04 6.27 -9.96
C ASP A 41 36.64 7.28 -8.95
N ASP A 42 35.78 8.13 -8.40
CA ASP A 42 36.07 9.15 -7.39
C ASP A 42 36.28 8.58 -5.99
N LEU A 43 35.73 7.40 -5.69
CA LEU A 43 35.72 6.80 -4.36
C LEU A 43 36.65 5.57 -4.26
N ASN A 44 37.25 5.15 -5.38
CA ASN A 44 38.25 4.08 -5.49
C ASN A 44 37.85 2.77 -4.79
N VAL A 45 36.56 2.44 -4.84
CA VAL A 45 36.01 1.22 -4.26
C VAL A 45 36.11 0.10 -5.28
N ILE A 46 36.84 -0.97 -4.94
CA ILE A 46 37.11 -2.12 -5.82
C ILE A 46 36.45 -3.36 -5.22
N CYS A 47 35.70 -4.10 -6.04
CA CYS A 47 35.10 -5.37 -5.64
C CYS A 47 36.10 -6.53 -5.66
N GLU A 48 35.74 -7.69 -5.12
CA GLU A 48 36.64 -8.85 -5.06
C GLU A 48 37.08 -9.37 -6.43
N HIS A 49 36.35 -9.03 -7.49
CA HIS A 49 36.71 -9.33 -8.88
C HIS A 49 37.79 -8.39 -9.46
N GLY A 50 38.23 -7.37 -8.71
CA GLY A 50 39.17 -6.36 -9.18
C GLY A 50 38.55 -5.24 -10.03
N ASN A 51 37.21 -5.22 -10.17
CA ASN A 51 36.48 -4.18 -10.89
C ASN A 51 36.06 -3.05 -9.95
N LEU A 52 35.98 -1.82 -10.47
CA LEU A 52 35.42 -0.68 -9.75
C LEU A 52 33.95 -0.91 -9.41
N GLY A 53 33.55 -0.49 -8.22
CA GLY A 53 32.16 -0.50 -7.79
C GLY A 53 31.33 0.49 -8.59
N ARG A 54 30.04 0.20 -8.74
CA ARG A 54 29.06 1.08 -9.39
C ARG A 54 28.21 1.80 -8.35
N LYS A 55 27.83 3.04 -8.65
CA LYS A 55 26.96 3.89 -7.84
C LYS A 55 25.50 3.46 -7.99
N TYR A 56 24.81 3.35 -6.87
CA TYR A 56 23.40 2.99 -6.78
C TYR A 56 22.68 3.83 -5.71
N VAL A 57 21.36 3.96 -5.87
CA VAL A 57 20.47 4.51 -4.84
C VAL A 57 19.55 3.41 -4.38
N ALA A 58 19.48 3.20 -3.07
CA ALA A 58 18.66 2.17 -2.47
C ALA A 58 17.17 2.53 -2.55
N PHE A 59 16.36 1.53 -2.83
CA PHE A 59 14.91 1.56 -2.80
C PHE A 59 14.40 0.36 -2.00
N GLU A 60 14.85 0.27 -0.74
CA GLU A 60 14.51 -0.85 0.13
C GLU A 60 14.50 -0.43 1.60
N GLY A 61 13.39 -0.73 2.27
CA GLY A 61 13.20 -0.52 3.71
C GLY A 61 13.60 0.87 4.18
N ILE A 62 14.20 0.96 5.37
CA ILE A 62 14.63 2.24 5.96
C ILE A 62 15.80 2.90 5.22
N SER A 63 16.44 2.21 4.28
CA SER A 63 17.56 2.74 3.51
C SER A 63 17.13 3.40 2.22
N THR A 64 15.82 3.46 1.92
CA THR A 64 15.30 4.13 0.72
C THR A 64 15.86 5.56 0.58
N GLY A 65 16.35 5.87 -0.61
CA GLY A 65 16.97 7.14 -0.98
C GLY A 65 18.44 7.28 -0.61
N ARG A 66 19.04 6.33 0.12
CA ARG A 66 20.48 6.39 0.46
C ARG A 66 21.33 5.91 -0.71
N ARG A 67 22.51 6.53 -0.85
CA ARG A 67 23.49 6.20 -1.88
C ARG A 67 24.47 5.14 -1.40
N PHE A 68 24.76 4.17 -2.25
CA PHE A 68 25.75 3.14 -1.99
C PHE A 68 26.51 2.77 -3.26
N ILE A 69 27.66 2.13 -3.06
CA ILE A 69 28.47 1.54 -4.10
C ILE A 69 28.36 0.03 -3.96
N ALA A 70 28.14 -0.67 -5.07
CA ALA A 70 28.11 -2.12 -5.07
C ALA A 70 28.83 -2.75 -6.26
N CYS A 71 29.09 -4.05 -6.17
CA CYS A 71 29.64 -4.80 -7.29
C CYS A 71 28.68 -4.75 -8.48
N ALA A 72 29.19 -4.40 -9.66
CA ALA A 72 28.41 -4.32 -10.89
C ALA A 72 28.09 -5.71 -11.51
N THR A 73 28.67 -6.79 -11.00
CA THR A 73 28.44 -8.15 -11.49
C THR A 73 27.05 -8.63 -11.07
N GLU A 74 26.15 -8.94 -11.98
CA GLU A 74 24.78 -9.37 -11.61
C GLU A 74 24.70 -10.88 -11.27
N GLY A 75 23.72 -11.26 -10.46
CA GLY A 75 23.38 -12.66 -10.15
C GLY A 75 24.33 -13.38 -9.19
N VAL A 76 24.49 -14.69 -9.36
CA VAL A 76 25.25 -15.58 -8.45
C VAL A 76 26.76 -15.26 -8.43
N GLY A 77 27.25 -14.54 -9.46
CA GLY A 77 28.63 -14.06 -9.53
C GLY A 77 28.87 -12.73 -8.81
N ASN A 78 27.87 -12.16 -8.14
CA ASN A 78 28.08 -10.95 -7.33
C ASN A 78 28.85 -11.30 -6.04
N CYS A 79 29.91 -10.55 -5.73
CA CYS A 79 30.70 -10.80 -4.51
C CYS A 79 30.10 -10.18 -3.24
N GLY A 80 28.90 -9.59 -3.32
CA GLY A 80 28.19 -8.98 -2.20
C GLY A 80 28.77 -7.64 -1.71
N LEU A 81 29.68 -7.02 -2.46
CA LEU A 81 30.21 -5.70 -2.09
C LEU A 81 29.06 -4.69 -2.01
N VAL A 82 28.87 -4.09 -0.83
CA VAL A 82 27.98 -2.95 -0.58
C VAL A 82 28.67 -1.98 0.38
N GLN A 83 28.86 -0.73 -0.06
CA GLN A 83 29.43 0.34 0.76
C GLN A 83 28.56 1.59 0.68
N TRP A 84 28.04 2.04 1.82
CA TRP A 84 27.23 3.25 1.90
C TRP A 84 28.10 4.50 1.76
N VAL A 85 27.62 5.45 0.95
CA VAL A 85 28.29 6.75 0.72
C VAL A 85 27.82 7.78 1.74
N ASP A 86 26.52 7.76 2.06
CA ASP A 86 25.91 8.72 2.96
C ASP A 86 25.72 8.14 4.37
N GLU A 87 25.62 9.01 5.38
CA GLU A 87 25.26 8.63 6.73
C GLU A 87 23.85 7.99 6.80
N HIS A 88 23.58 7.33 7.91
CA HIS A 88 22.24 6.80 8.17
C HIS A 88 21.26 7.96 8.29
N TRP A 89 20.03 7.75 7.83
CA TRP A 89 18.96 8.71 8.09
C TRP A 89 18.81 8.94 9.60
N PRO A 90 18.48 10.15 10.05
CA PRO A 90 18.04 10.37 11.42
C PRO A 90 16.86 9.46 11.77
N GLU A 91 16.74 9.07 13.03
CA GLU A 91 15.73 8.10 13.50
C GLU A 91 14.30 8.45 13.08
N HIS A 92 13.91 9.73 13.18
CA HIS A 92 12.58 10.18 12.78
C HIS A 92 12.29 9.93 11.29
N LEU A 93 13.30 10.03 10.43
CA LEU A 93 13.18 9.76 9.01
C LEU A 93 13.19 8.26 8.73
N GLN A 94 14.01 7.48 9.43
CA GLN A 94 13.95 6.00 9.36
C GLN A 94 12.54 5.50 9.73
N ASN A 95 11.94 6.03 10.80
CA ASN A 95 10.60 5.67 11.24
C ASN A 95 9.52 6.08 10.22
N ALA A 96 9.65 7.25 9.60
CA ALA A 96 8.74 7.69 8.55
C ALA A 96 8.82 6.78 7.31
N ILE A 97 10.04 6.47 6.84
CA ILE A 97 10.27 5.58 5.69
C ILE A 97 9.75 4.17 6.01
N HIS A 98 10.03 3.65 7.20
CA HIS A 98 9.53 2.34 7.64
C HIS A 98 7.99 2.28 7.58
N LYS A 99 7.32 3.32 8.09
CA LYS A 99 5.85 3.40 8.05
C LYS A 99 5.30 3.46 6.63
N LEU A 100 5.97 4.17 5.72
CA LEU A 100 5.59 4.21 4.30
C LEU A 100 5.72 2.83 3.64
N TRP A 101 6.79 2.08 3.94
CA TRP A 101 6.94 0.71 3.45
C TRP A 101 5.86 -0.23 3.97
N LEU A 102 5.55 -0.18 5.27
CA LEU A 102 4.45 -0.98 5.84
C LEU A 102 3.11 -0.67 5.15
N MET A 103 2.82 0.61 4.89
CA MET A 103 1.61 1.01 4.16
C MET A 103 1.62 0.50 2.71
N TYR A 104 2.75 0.59 2.02
CA TYR A 104 2.91 0.10 0.65
C TYR A 104 2.73 -1.42 0.58
N GLU A 105 3.40 -2.17 1.44
CA GLU A 105 3.30 -3.64 1.49
C GLU A 105 1.88 -4.09 1.82
N HIS A 106 1.22 -3.43 2.76
CA HIS A 106 -0.16 -3.70 3.11
C HIS A 106 -1.09 -3.46 1.92
N SER A 107 -0.98 -2.30 1.25
CA SER A 107 -1.77 -1.99 0.07
C SER A 107 -1.52 -2.97 -1.09
N GLN A 108 -0.25 -3.34 -1.31
CA GLN A 108 0.11 -4.34 -2.32
C GLN A 108 -0.50 -5.72 -2.01
N HIS A 109 -0.54 -6.11 -0.72
CA HIS A 109 -1.17 -7.34 -0.29
C HIS A 109 -2.69 -7.30 -0.52
N GLU A 110 -3.37 -6.23 -0.08
CA GLU A 110 -4.81 -6.05 -0.29
C GLU A 110 -5.17 -6.08 -1.78
N ASN A 111 -4.40 -5.37 -2.62
CA ASN A 111 -4.61 -5.36 -4.07
C ASN A 111 -4.46 -6.75 -4.69
N LYS A 112 -3.46 -7.53 -4.26
CA LYS A 112 -3.27 -8.92 -4.71
C LYS A 112 -4.47 -9.79 -4.30
N MET A 113 -4.95 -9.66 -3.07
CA MET A 113 -6.11 -10.42 -2.59
C MET A 113 -7.38 -10.05 -3.34
N ALA A 114 -7.65 -8.76 -3.53
CA ALA A 114 -8.80 -8.30 -4.31
C ALA A 114 -8.75 -8.80 -5.77
N CYS A 115 -7.56 -8.84 -6.39
CA CYS A 115 -7.38 -9.39 -7.73
C CYS A 115 -7.69 -10.89 -7.80
N LEU A 116 -7.26 -11.66 -6.79
CA LEU A 116 -7.57 -13.08 -6.68
C LEU A 116 -9.07 -13.33 -6.48
N GLU A 117 -9.72 -12.57 -5.60
CA GLU A 117 -11.17 -12.64 -5.37
C GLU A 117 -11.97 -12.29 -6.64
N HIS A 118 -11.56 -11.23 -7.35
CA HIS A 118 -12.16 -10.84 -8.61
C HIS A 118 -11.99 -11.93 -9.67
N SER A 119 -10.80 -12.51 -9.79
CA SER A 119 -10.53 -13.62 -10.71
C SER A 119 -11.42 -14.84 -10.42
N SER A 120 -11.54 -15.22 -9.14
CA SER A 120 -12.42 -16.31 -8.70
C SER A 120 -13.90 -16.02 -9.05
N THR A 121 -14.35 -14.80 -8.80
CA THR A 121 -15.72 -14.36 -9.12
C THR A 121 -16.00 -14.41 -10.62
N VAL A 122 -15.08 -13.88 -11.44
CA VAL A 122 -15.19 -13.92 -12.91
C VAL A 122 -15.25 -15.36 -13.41
N HIS A 123 -14.41 -16.26 -12.86
CA HIS A 123 -14.43 -17.66 -13.24
C HIS A 123 -15.78 -18.32 -12.91
N ASN A 124 -16.30 -18.10 -11.71
CA ASN A 124 -17.61 -18.62 -11.29
C ASN A 124 -18.76 -18.12 -12.19
N LEU A 125 -18.79 -16.82 -12.47
CA LEU A 125 -19.80 -16.22 -13.34
C LEU A 125 -19.69 -16.73 -14.78
N THR A 126 -18.47 -16.94 -15.28
CA THR A 126 -18.23 -17.52 -16.60
C THR A 126 -18.76 -18.94 -16.69
N GLN A 127 -18.55 -19.74 -15.64
CA GLN A 127 -19.08 -21.11 -15.56
C GLN A 127 -20.62 -21.13 -15.53
N GLN A 128 -21.25 -20.30 -14.68
CA GLN A 128 -22.71 -20.18 -14.65
C GLN A 128 -23.30 -19.71 -15.99
N LYS A 129 -22.63 -18.77 -16.67
CA LYS A 129 -23.03 -18.31 -18.01
C LYS A 129 -23.00 -19.46 -19.01
N LYS A 130 -21.99 -20.32 -18.96
CA LYS A 130 -21.87 -21.50 -19.83
C LYS A 130 -23.01 -22.50 -19.58
N GLU A 131 -23.31 -22.81 -18.32
CA GLU A 131 -24.41 -23.70 -17.95
C GLU A 131 -25.78 -23.15 -18.41
N LEU A 132 -26.00 -21.85 -18.22
CA LEU A 132 -27.20 -21.15 -18.72
C LEU A 132 -27.29 -21.20 -20.25
N GLN A 133 -26.17 -21.04 -20.95
CA GLN A 133 -26.13 -21.14 -22.40
C GLN A 133 -26.53 -22.54 -22.88
N GLU A 134 -25.96 -23.60 -22.28
CA GLU A 134 -26.27 -25.00 -22.63
C GLU A 134 -27.75 -25.34 -22.37
N THR A 135 -28.32 -24.86 -21.25
CA THR A 135 -29.74 -25.06 -20.95
C THR A 135 -30.66 -24.30 -21.90
N TYR A 136 -30.28 -23.09 -22.33
CA TYR A 136 -31.01 -22.32 -23.33
C TYR A 136 -30.99 -23.01 -24.70
N GLU A 137 -29.82 -23.46 -25.16
CA GLU A 137 -29.66 -24.17 -26.43
C GLU A 137 -30.51 -25.45 -26.46
N LYS A 138 -30.51 -26.22 -25.37
CA LYS A 138 -31.38 -27.39 -25.23
C LYS A 138 -32.87 -27.03 -25.30
N LEU A 139 -33.29 -25.95 -24.65
CA LEU A 139 -34.68 -25.50 -24.71
C LEU A 139 -35.09 -25.10 -26.14
N VAL A 140 -34.20 -24.42 -26.86
CA VAL A 140 -34.43 -24.06 -28.27
C VAL A 140 -34.58 -25.33 -29.13
N GLU A 141 -33.73 -26.33 -28.91
CA GLU A 141 -33.82 -27.62 -29.59
C GLU A 141 -35.13 -28.35 -29.27
N ASP A 142 -35.52 -28.43 -27.99
CA ASP A 142 -36.78 -29.04 -27.56
C ASP A 142 -38.01 -28.34 -28.18
N VAL A 143 -37.98 -27.01 -28.30
CA VAL A 143 -39.06 -26.24 -28.95
C VAL A 143 -39.10 -26.50 -30.46
N ASN A 144 -37.96 -26.53 -31.14
CA ASN A 144 -37.91 -26.84 -32.57
C ASN A 144 -38.43 -28.26 -32.86
N ASN A 145 -37.99 -29.25 -32.08
CA ASN A 145 -38.48 -30.63 -32.19
C ASN A 145 -40.01 -30.72 -32.00
N LEU A 146 -40.57 -29.93 -31.07
CA LEU A 146 -42.02 -29.90 -30.83
C LEU A 146 -42.79 -29.26 -32.01
N LEU A 147 -42.22 -28.23 -32.64
CA LEU A 147 -42.79 -27.61 -33.83
C LEU A 147 -42.76 -28.58 -35.02
N ASP A 148 -41.62 -29.24 -35.26
CA ASP A 148 -41.46 -30.24 -36.33
C ASP A 148 -42.43 -31.42 -36.15
N TYR A 149 -42.64 -31.89 -34.91
CA TYR A 149 -43.62 -32.92 -34.61
C TYR A 149 -45.05 -32.48 -34.93
N LYS A 150 -45.40 -31.22 -34.64
CA LYS A 150 -46.72 -30.66 -34.96
C LYS A 150 -46.94 -30.49 -36.45
N ASP A 151 -45.92 -30.05 -37.18
CA ASP A 151 -45.99 -29.91 -38.63
C ASP A 151 -46.10 -31.30 -39.30
N SER A 152 -45.37 -32.29 -38.79
CA SER A 152 -45.50 -33.71 -39.21
C SER A 152 -46.88 -34.30 -38.90
N GLN A 153 -47.50 -33.90 -37.77
CA GLN A 153 -48.88 -34.27 -37.43
C GLN A 153 -49.92 -33.59 -38.34
N LEU A 154 -49.68 -32.37 -38.81
CA LEU A 154 -50.58 -31.68 -39.75
C LEU A 154 -50.53 -32.30 -41.16
N GLU A 155 -49.38 -32.88 -41.57
CA GLU A 155 -49.29 -33.69 -42.79
C GLU A 155 -50.00 -35.05 -42.67
N VAL A 156 -49.98 -35.68 -41.48
CA VAL A 156 -50.67 -36.96 -41.23
C VAL A 156 -52.19 -36.76 -41.01
N ASN A 157 -52.62 -35.65 -40.41
CA ASN A 157 -54.03 -35.38 -40.07
C ASN A 157 -54.89 -34.85 -41.23
N GLN A 158 -54.37 -34.82 -42.47
CA GLN A 158 -55.23 -34.92 -43.65
C GLN A 158 -55.73 -36.35 -43.93
N LYS A 159 -55.30 -37.33 -43.12
CA LYS A 159 -55.81 -38.70 -43.14
C LYS A 159 -56.10 -39.16 -41.71
N ASN A 160 -57.40 -39.19 -41.41
CA ASN A 160 -58.07 -40.09 -40.47
C ASN A 160 -58.63 -39.42 -39.22
N ASP A 161 -59.96 -39.45 -39.18
CA ASP A 161 -60.82 -39.17 -38.06
C ASP A 161 -60.71 -40.21 -36.93
N ALA A 162 -61.08 -39.75 -35.73
CA ALA A 162 -61.71 -40.50 -34.64
C ALA A 162 -60.94 -41.66 -33.99
N GLU A 163 -60.34 -41.39 -32.82
CA GLU A 163 -60.41 -42.22 -31.60
C GLU A 163 -59.42 -41.69 -30.57
N ASN A 164 -59.86 -41.14 -29.42
CA ASN A 164 -59.24 -41.43 -28.12
C ASN A 164 -59.99 -40.75 -26.95
N ILE A 165 -60.86 -41.48 -26.24
CA ILE A 165 -61.48 -41.02 -24.98
C ILE A 165 -60.87 -41.74 -23.77
N SER A 166 -60.04 -42.78 -23.95
CA SER A 166 -59.48 -43.58 -22.84
C SER A 166 -58.14 -43.09 -22.28
N VAL A 167 -57.37 -42.25 -23.01
CA VAL A 167 -56.08 -41.68 -22.55
C VAL A 167 -56.24 -40.46 -21.60
N SER A 168 -57.46 -39.96 -21.42
CA SER A 168 -57.75 -38.73 -20.67
C SER A 168 -57.52 -38.84 -19.14
N VAL A 169 -57.76 -40.03 -18.55
CA VAL A 169 -57.74 -40.22 -17.08
C VAL A 169 -56.31 -40.40 -16.53
N GLU A 170 -55.44 -41.14 -17.22
CA GLU A 170 -54.02 -41.26 -16.85
C GLU A 170 -53.25 -39.94 -17.08
N SER A 171 -53.60 -39.19 -18.13
CA SER A 171 -53.08 -37.83 -18.37
C SER A 171 -53.52 -36.82 -17.31
N SER A 172 -54.67 -37.04 -16.65
CA SER A 172 -55.16 -36.17 -15.57
C SER A 172 -54.42 -36.41 -14.26
N MET A 173 -54.12 -37.67 -13.90
CA MET A 173 -53.44 -37.99 -12.65
C MET A 173 -51.97 -37.55 -12.64
N THR A 174 -51.30 -37.55 -13.80
CA THR A 174 -49.93 -37.03 -13.95
C THR A 174 -49.87 -35.51 -13.79
N LYS A 175 -50.83 -34.78 -14.37
CA LYS A 175 -50.95 -33.32 -14.26
C LYS A 175 -51.19 -32.86 -12.82
N ASP A 176 -52.01 -33.56 -12.04
CA ASP A 176 -52.25 -33.21 -10.63
C ASP A 176 -51.00 -33.39 -9.74
N ALA A 177 -50.19 -34.42 -10.00
CA ALA A 177 -48.92 -34.62 -9.31
C ALA A 177 -47.91 -33.51 -9.65
N GLU A 178 -47.90 -33.07 -10.91
CA GLU A 178 -47.05 -31.99 -11.41
C GLU A 178 -47.47 -30.63 -10.84
N ILE A 179 -48.77 -30.35 -10.76
CA ILE A 179 -49.32 -29.15 -10.11
C ILE A 179 -48.91 -29.08 -8.63
N LYS A 180 -48.94 -30.20 -7.90
CA LYS A 180 -48.47 -30.24 -6.51
C LYS A 180 -46.99 -29.95 -6.38
N LYS A 181 -46.15 -30.50 -7.28
CA LYS A 181 -44.70 -30.18 -7.31
C LYS A 181 -44.45 -28.71 -7.62
N LEU A 182 -45.11 -28.16 -8.65
CA LEU A 182 -45.00 -26.75 -9.02
C LEU A 182 -45.41 -25.83 -7.86
N LYS A 183 -46.49 -26.17 -7.14
CA LYS A 183 -46.93 -25.41 -5.97
C LYS A 183 -45.87 -25.39 -4.85
N ALA A 184 -45.23 -26.52 -4.58
CA ALA A 184 -44.14 -26.60 -3.61
C ALA A 184 -42.92 -25.74 -4.01
N VAL A 185 -42.55 -25.76 -5.30
CA VAL A 185 -41.47 -24.91 -5.84
C VAL A 185 -41.83 -23.42 -5.71
N VAL A 186 -43.07 -23.04 -6.01
CA VAL A 186 -43.55 -21.66 -5.86
C VAL A 186 -43.47 -21.19 -4.40
N ASP A 187 -43.83 -22.05 -3.44
CA ASP A 187 -43.77 -21.69 -2.02
C ASP A 187 -42.31 -21.58 -1.50
N GLN A 188 -41.40 -22.42 -2.00
CA GLN A 188 -39.96 -22.25 -1.76
C GLN A 188 -39.43 -20.93 -2.33
N LEU A 189 -39.81 -20.59 -3.57
CA LEU A 189 -39.42 -19.32 -4.20
C LEU A 189 -39.89 -18.10 -3.38
N LYS A 190 -41.10 -18.15 -2.81
CA LYS A 190 -41.58 -17.08 -1.91
C LYS A 190 -40.71 -16.93 -0.66
N GLN A 191 -40.31 -18.04 -0.03
CA GLN A 191 -39.43 -18.00 1.15
C GLN A 191 -38.05 -17.46 0.80
N ILE A 192 -37.48 -17.89 -0.33
CA ILE A 192 -36.20 -17.36 -0.85
C ILE A 192 -36.31 -15.85 -1.09
N HIS A 193 -37.40 -15.39 -1.71
CA HIS A 193 -37.61 -13.98 -1.97
C HIS A 193 -37.65 -13.13 -0.68
N VAL A 194 -38.33 -13.63 0.37
CA VAL A 194 -38.38 -12.97 1.68
C VAL A 194 -36.99 -12.94 2.35
N ALA A 195 -36.25 -14.05 2.28
CA ALA A 195 -34.88 -14.12 2.80
C ALA A 195 -33.94 -13.15 2.06
N GLN A 196 -34.02 -13.11 0.72
CA GLN A 196 -33.26 -12.18 -0.11
C GLN A 196 -33.57 -10.72 0.24
N ALA A 197 -34.85 -10.37 0.39
CA ALA A 197 -35.26 -9.02 0.81
C ALA A 197 -34.69 -8.63 2.17
N THR A 198 -34.58 -9.59 3.09
CA THR A 198 -33.99 -9.38 4.43
C THR A 198 -32.48 -9.15 4.36
N VAL A 199 -31.76 -9.97 3.60
CA VAL A 199 -30.31 -9.79 3.38
C VAL A 199 -30.03 -8.43 2.74
N ILE A 200 -30.79 -8.04 1.70
CA ILE A 200 -30.65 -6.73 1.05
C ILE A 200 -30.86 -5.59 2.04
N ARG A 201 -31.89 -5.68 2.91
CA ARG A 201 -32.16 -4.66 3.93
C ARG A 201 -31.00 -4.54 4.93
N ASN A 202 -30.46 -5.66 5.40
CA ASN A 202 -29.36 -5.68 6.36
C ASN A 202 -28.07 -5.12 5.76
N LEU A 203 -27.75 -5.50 4.51
CA LEU A 203 -26.59 -4.95 3.80
C LEU A 203 -26.71 -3.44 3.60
N LYS A 204 -27.90 -2.95 3.20
CA LYS A 204 -28.15 -1.51 3.07
C LYS A 204 -27.99 -0.77 4.40
N PHE A 205 -28.50 -1.34 5.50
CA PHE A 205 -28.38 -0.74 6.82
C PHE A 205 -26.91 -0.68 7.29
N ASN A 206 -26.17 -1.77 7.14
CA ASN A 206 -24.75 -1.82 7.50
C ASN A 206 -23.92 -0.82 6.70
N HIS A 207 -24.15 -0.75 5.38
CA HIS A 207 -23.49 0.22 4.52
C HIS A 207 -23.78 1.67 4.96
N LEU A 208 -25.03 1.98 5.32
CA LEU A 208 -25.40 3.33 5.79
C LEU A 208 -24.67 3.68 7.10
N LYS A 209 -24.63 2.74 8.04
CA LYS A 209 -23.94 2.90 9.33
C LYS A 209 -22.44 3.11 9.17
N GLU A 210 -21.82 2.34 8.28
CA GLU A 210 -20.39 2.49 7.97
C GLU A 210 -20.09 3.83 7.27
N LYS A 211 -20.96 4.24 6.34
CA LYS A 211 -20.86 5.54 5.67
C LYS A 211 -20.95 6.71 6.65
N GLU A 212 -21.85 6.65 7.63
CA GLU A 212 -21.95 7.67 8.68
C GLU A 212 -20.69 7.72 9.54
N LYS A 213 -20.18 6.55 9.95
CA LYS A 213 -18.91 6.46 10.70
C LYS A 213 -17.75 7.07 9.93
N LEU A 214 -17.56 6.68 8.67
CA LEU A 214 -16.50 7.22 7.81
C LEU A 214 -16.64 8.73 7.61
N THR A 215 -17.87 9.24 7.51
CA THR A 215 -18.12 10.68 7.40
C THR A 215 -17.72 11.43 8.68
N SER A 216 -17.99 10.84 9.85
CA SER A 216 -17.56 11.39 11.14
C SER A 216 -16.03 11.38 11.27
N ASP A 217 -15.40 10.23 11.00
CA ASP A 217 -13.94 10.06 11.10
C ASP A 217 -13.22 11.03 10.13
N LYS A 218 -13.75 11.22 8.92
CA LYS A 218 -13.25 12.21 7.96
C LYS A 218 -13.27 13.62 8.52
N ARG A 219 -14.37 14.06 9.15
CA ARG A 219 -14.45 15.39 9.77
C ARG A 219 -13.44 15.56 10.90
N THR A 220 -13.27 14.54 11.72
CA THR A 220 -12.28 14.55 12.81
C THR A 220 -10.86 14.73 12.25
N LEU A 221 -10.52 13.98 11.20
CA LEU A 221 -9.22 14.10 10.53
C LEU A 221 -9.00 15.49 9.89
N GLU A 222 -10.04 16.07 9.28
CA GLU A 222 -9.99 17.43 8.74
C GLU A 222 -9.67 18.47 9.82
N ILE A 223 -10.26 18.33 11.01
CA ILE A 223 -9.98 19.20 12.17
C ILE A 223 -8.53 19.02 12.64
N CYS A 224 -8.09 17.78 12.89
CA CYS A 224 -6.72 17.50 13.33
C CYS A 224 -5.68 17.99 12.33
N TYR A 225 -5.96 17.86 11.03
CA TYR A 225 -5.07 18.38 9.98
C TYR A 225 -4.97 19.91 10.01
N ALA A 226 -6.08 20.62 10.25
CA ALA A 226 -6.07 22.07 10.39
C ALA A 226 -5.23 22.52 11.60
N ASP A 227 -5.35 21.82 12.74
CA ASP A 227 -4.59 22.11 13.95
C ASP A 227 -3.08 21.87 13.73
N LEU A 228 -2.70 20.72 13.17
CA LEU A 228 -1.30 20.41 12.85
C LEU A 228 -0.69 21.40 11.84
N LYS A 229 -1.49 21.85 10.87
CA LYS A 229 -1.03 22.86 9.91
C LYS A 229 -0.72 24.19 10.61
N LYS A 230 -1.56 24.60 11.56
CA LYS A 230 -1.34 25.81 12.35
C LYS A 230 -0.07 25.67 13.22
N GLU A 231 0.11 24.54 13.89
CA GLU A 231 1.30 24.28 14.71
C GLU A 231 2.58 24.31 13.87
N LYS A 232 2.56 23.71 12.67
CA LYS A 232 3.67 23.78 11.72
C LYS A 232 4.03 25.23 11.36
N ASP A 233 3.03 26.07 11.08
CA ASP A 233 3.26 27.46 10.71
C ASP A 233 3.83 28.27 11.89
N ASP A 234 3.40 27.97 13.12
CA ASP A 234 3.94 28.62 14.32
C ASP A 234 5.38 28.17 14.62
N LEU A 235 5.69 26.87 14.48
CA LEU A 235 7.06 26.35 14.57
C LEU A 235 7.98 26.96 13.50
N LYS A 236 7.46 27.21 12.30
CA LYS A 236 8.23 27.88 11.24
C LYS A 236 8.60 29.31 11.64
N LYS A 237 7.68 30.06 12.25
CA LYS A 237 7.97 31.41 12.76
C LYS A 237 9.01 31.39 13.88
N GLU A 238 8.91 30.46 14.82
CA GLU A 238 9.90 30.32 15.90
C GLU A 238 11.28 29.95 15.37
N LYS A 239 11.36 29.05 14.37
CA LYS A 239 12.60 28.77 13.66
C LYS A 239 13.21 30.03 13.05
N ASP A 240 12.41 30.82 12.33
CA ASP A 240 12.90 32.03 11.67
C ASP A 240 13.38 33.09 12.70
N LYS A 241 12.76 33.17 13.88
CA LYS A 241 13.25 33.99 14.99
C LYS A 241 14.59 33.51 15.52
N LEU A 242 14.75 32.19 15.72
CA LEU A 242 16.01 31.61 16.19
C LEU A 242 17.15 31.86 15.19
N ASP A 243 16.88 31.72 13.89
CA ASP A 243 17.86 32.00 12.83
C ASP A 243 18.33 33.47 12.89
N CYS A 244 17.43 34.42 13.15
CA CYS A 244 17.78 35.83 13.40
C CYS A 244 18.67 36.00 14.64
N CYS A 245 18.31 35.39 15.77
CA CYS A 245 19.12 35.46 17.00
C CYS A 245 20.52 34.87 16.81
N ILE A 246 20.63 33.75 16.09
CA ILE A 246 21.91 33.11 15.77
C ILE A 246 22.78 34.06 14.94
N ALA A 247 22.19 34.73 13.94
CA ALA A 247 22.92 35.69 13.11
C ALA A 247 23.47 36.89 13.94
N GLU A 248 22.70 37.38 14.92
CA GLU A 248 23.18 38.43 15.83
C GLU A 248 24.34 37.95 16.72
N LEU A 249 24.22 36.74 17.29
CA LEU A 249 25.30 36.15 18.10
C LEU A 249 26.58 35.95 17.29
N MET A 250 26.47 35.56 16.01
CA MET A 250 27.63 35.41 15.13
C MET A 250 28.35 36.74 14.89
N LYS A 251 27.61 37.85 14.72
CA LYS A 251 28.22 39.20 14.62
C LYS A 251 28.95 39.60 15.90
N VAL A 252 28.37 39.32 17.07
CA VAL A 252 29.01 39.60 18.36
C VAL A 252 30.28 38.77 18.52
N LYS A 253 30.24 37.48 18.15
CA LYS A 253 31.41 36.59 18.18
C LYS A 253 32.54 37.10 17.28
N GLU A 254 32.22 37.55 16.06
CA GLU A 254 33.21 38.11 15.13
C GLU A 254 33.86 39.38 15.68
N LYS A 255 33.04 40.30 16.22
CA LYS A 255 33.54 41.51 16.89
C LYS A 255 34.48 41.19 18.06
N LEU A 256 34.10 40.24 18.92
CA LEU A 256 34.95 39.83 20.04
C LEU A 256 36.26 39.18 19.58
N THR A 257 36.22 38.45 18.46
CA THR A 257 37.41 37.84 17.84
C THR A 257 38.39 38.90 17.33
N MET A 258 37.86 39.97 16.70
CA MET A 258 38.63 41.13 16.27
C MET A 258 39.27 41.86 17.47
N GLU A 259 38.47 42.16 18.51
CA GLU A 259 38.97 42.82 19.74
C GLU A 259 40.05 42.00 20.45
N LYS A 260 39.87 40.68 20.53
CA LYS A 260 40.87 39.76 21.09
C LYS A 260 42.19 39.79 20.31
N SER A 261 42.11 39.86 18.98
CA SER A 261 43.29 39.95 18.11
C SER A 261 44.02 41.27 18.30
N THR A 262 43.29 42.38 18.39
CA THR A 262 43.85 43.72 18.67
C THR A 262 44.56 43.76 20.03
N LEU A 263 43.92 43.24 21.09
CA LEU A 263 44.52 43.17 22.43
C LEU A 263 45.80 42.32 22.43
N ALA A 264 45.81 41.19 21.71
CA ALA A 264 47.00 40.36 21.58
C ALA A 264 48.17 41.13 20.96
N SER A 265 47.92 41.93 19.91
CA SER A 265 48.94 42.80 19.30
C SER A 265 49.46 43.86 20.28
N CYS A 266 48.56 44.57 21.00
CA CYS A 266 48.97 45.57 22.00
C CYS A 266 49.83 44.96 23.13
N ILE A 267 49.53 43.73 23.56
CA ILE A 267 50.33 43.01 24.56
C ILE A 267 51.76 42.75 24.05
N VAL A 268 51.90 42.38 22.78
CA VAL A 268 53.23 42.16 22.16
C VAL A 268 54.02 43.47 22.13
N GLU A 269 53.41 44.58 21.71
CA GLU A 269 54.04 45.90 21.69
C GLU A 269 54.49 46.37 23.07
N LEU A 270 53.66 46.19 24.10
CA LEU A 270 54.03 46.55 25.47
C LEU A 270 55.19 45.70 26.01
N LYS A 271 55.23 44.40 25.67
CA LYS A 271 56.34 43.52 26.04
C LYS A 271 57.65 43.97 25.38
N THR A 272 57.64 44.25 24.08
CA THR A 272 58.85 44.68 23.35
C THR A 272 59.35 46.05 23.82
N ALA A 273 58.44 46.98 24.13
CA ALA A 273 58.78 48.28 24.72
C ALA A 273 59.40 48.11 26.13
N GLY A 274 58.81 47.25 26.96
CA GLY A 274 59.34 46.92 28.29
C GLY A 274 60.75 46.32 28.23
N ASP A 275 60.99 45.36 27.35
CA ASP A 275 62.30 44.72 27.17
C ASP A 275 63.35 45.69 26.62
N SER A 276 62.93 46.65 25.78
CA SER A 276 63.80 47.72 25.28
C SER A 276 64.19 48.70 26.39
N ASN A 277 63.25 49.05 27.28
CA ASN A 277 63.54 49.91 28.43
C ASN A 277 64.46 49.23 29.45
N LYS A 278 64.28 47.93 29.73
CA LYS A 278 65.19 47.16 30.59
C LYS A 278 66.63 47.15 30.04
N ARG A 279 66.79 47.00 28.72
CA ARG A 279 68.11 47.06 28.06
C ARG A 279 68.80 48.43 28.14
N LYS A 280 68.06 49.52 28.36
CA LYS A 280 68.64 50.87 28.53
C LYS A 280 69.07 51.18 29.97
N LEU A 281 68.65 50.37 30.95
CA LEU A 281 68.88 50.58 32.38
C LEU A 281 70.06 49.73 32.93
N HIS A 282 70.63 48.85 32.11
CA HIS A 282 71.82 48.05 32.38
C HIS A 282 72.93 48.44 31.40
#